data_AF-X6NPY1-F1
#
_entry.id   AF-X6NPY1-F1
#
_cell.length_a   1.000
_cell.length_b   1.000
_cell.length_c   1.000
_cell.angle_alpha   90.00
_cell.angle_beta   90.00
_cell.angle_gamma   90.00
#
_symmetry.space_group_name_H-M   'P 1'
#
loop_
_entity.id
_entity.type
_entity.pdbx_description
1 polymer ?
#
loop_
_entity_poly.entity_id
_entity_poly.type
_entity_poly.pdbx_seq_one_letter_code
_entity_poly.pdbx_strand_id
1 'polypeptide(L)'
;KKKKIFLKKKKKKKNYFGLCRKMFPNGKPFEAATVRPGKKSYVAPEVYNYSPFNGDKADIFSLGVVYFILLCGFPPFNKPCTSDPCFRHVYERDINWLMEKWQLTHIITRECIDLLNKIFVSEDKRIDMSDLLAHPFWEGVQLEDIELPLVAIKSELNANDHNLTTNVDEHTINEAEVELAPD
;
A
#
# COMPACT_ATOMS: atom_id res chain seq x y z
N LYS A 1 15.74 8.72 50.11
CA LYS A 1 15.50 7.72 49.03
C LYS A 1 14.10 7.90 48.47
N LYS A 2 13.92 8.55 47.30
CA LYS A 2 12.63 8.61 46.58
C LYS A 2 12.88 8.16 45.13
N LYS A 3 12.30 7.01 44.75
CA LYS A 3 12.38 6.41 43.42
C LYS A 3 11.51 7.24 42.45
N LYS A 4 12.10 7.76 41.38
CA LYS A 4 11.35 8.32 40.24
C LYS A 4 10.77 7.18 39.42
N ILE A 5 9.45 7.07 39.40
CA ILE A 5 8.70 6.13 38.55
C ILE A 5 8.63 6.76 37.15
N PHE A 6 9.30 6.15 36.18
CA PHE A 6 9.17 6.52 34.77
C PHE A 6 7.89 5.91 34.22
N LEU A 7 6.88 6.75 33.93
CA LEU A 7 5.71 6.33 33.16
C LEU A 7 6.14 6.13 31.69
N LYS A 8 6.34 4.87 31.27
CA LYS A 8 6.46 4.52 29.85
C LYS A 8 5.13 4.87 29.17
N LYS A 9 5.10 5.95 28.38
CA LYS A 9 4.01 6.22 27.42
C LYS A 9 3.87 5.00 26.52
N LYS A 10 2.75 4.26 26.64
CA LYS A 10 2.35 3.24 25.67
C LYS A 10 2.21 3.94 24.31
N LYS A 11 3.14 3.67 23.39
CA LYS A 11 2.97 4.04 21.98
C LYS A 11 1.69 3.34 21.50
N LYS A 12 0.65 4.11 21.18
CA LYS A 12 -0.52 3.57 20.47
C LYS A 12 0.01 2.85 19.22
N LYS A 13 -0.23 1.54 19.11
CA LYS A 13 -0.05 0.81 17.84
C LYS A 13 -0.94 1.54 16.84
N LYS A 14 -0.33 2.26 15.89
CA LYS A 14 -1.08 2.85 14.78
C LYS A 14 -1.60 1.66 13.97
N ASN A 15 -2.91 1.46 13.98
CA ASN A 15 -3.53 0.56 13.00
C ASN A 15 -3.41 1.23 11.64
N TYR A 16 -2.57 0.66 10.78
CA TYR A 16 -2.31 1.16 9.43
C TYR A 16 -3.48 0.89 8.47
N PHE A 17 -4.42 0.01 8.85
CA PHE A 17 -5.66 -0.28 8.13
C PHE A 17 -6.79 0.73 8.36
N GLY A 18 -6.61 1.76 9.20
CA GLY A 18 -7.65 2.76 9.48
C GLY A 18 -8.05 3.65 8.28
N LEU A 19 -7.40 3.46 7.13
CA LEU A 19 -7.68 4.15 5.86
C LEU A 19 -8.09 3.18 4.75
N CYS A 20 -8.25 1.89 5.06
CA CYS A 20 -8.79 0.92 4.11
C CYS A 20 -10.20 1.33 3.69
N ARG A 21 -10.49 1.21 2.40
CA ARG A 21 -11.80 1.49 1.84
C ARG A 21 -12.46 0.20 1.40
N LYS A 22 -13.76 0.08 1.63
CA LYS A 22 -14.54 -1.04 1.13
C LYS A 22 -14.57 -0.96 -0.40
N MET A 23 -14.19 -2.05 -1.06
CA MET A 23 -14.22 -2.15 -2.51
C MET A 23 -15.66 -2.01 -3.01
N PHE A 24 -15.88 -1.16 -4.02
CA PHE A 24 -17.20 -1.05 -4.63
C PHE A 24 -17.45 -2.28 -5.51
N PRO A 25 -18.61 -2.96 -5.40
CA PRO A 25 -18.88 -4.20 -6.14
C PRO A 25 -18.79 -4.06 -7.67
N ASN A 26 -18.82 -2.82 -8.18
CA ASN A 26 -18.91 -2.51 -9.60
C ASN A 26 -17.58 -2.01 -10.20
N GLY A 27 -16.46 -2.12 -9.46
CA GLY A 27 -15.14 -1.66 -9.93
C GLY A 27 -15.05 -0.14 -10.13
N LYS A 28 -15.96 0.64 -9.53
CA LYS A 28 -15.93 2.10 -9.64
C LYS A 28 -14.66 2.64 -8.98
N PRO A 29 -13.97 3.61 -9.61
CA PRO A 29 -12.84 4.29 -8.99
C PRO A 29 -13.24 4.88 -7.64
N PHE A 30 -12.33 4.80 -6.69
CA PHE A 30 -12.42 5.56 -5.47
C PHE A 30 -12.31 7.05 -5.79
N GLU A 31 -13.19 7.84 -5.17
CA GLU A 31 -13.06 9.29 -5.18
C GLU A 31 -11.72 9.71 -4.57
N ALA A 32 -11.25 10.89 -4.99
CA ALA A 32 -10.05 11.51 -4.46
C ALA A 32 -9.98 11.40 -2.93
N ALA A 33 -8.81 11.02 -2.40
CA ALA A 33 -8.63 10.97 -0.97
C ALA A 33 -8.71 12.38 -0.36
N THR A 34 -9.57 12.61 0.63
CA THR A 34 -9.66 13.89 1.35
C THR A 34 -8.53 14.07 2.37
N VAL A 35 -7.88 12.96 2.76
CA VAL A 35 -6.72 12.92 3.66
C VAL A 35 -5.68 11.99 3.03
N ARG A 36 -4.40 12.41 3.01
CA ARG A 36 -3.32 11.58 2.45
C ARG A 36 -3.08 10.33 3.31
N PRO A 37 -3.27 9.11 2.79
CA PRO A 37 -2.93 7.89 3.50
C PRO A 37 -1.43 7.56 3.40
N GLY A 38 -0.87 6.94 4.44
CA GLY A 38 0.44 6.27 4.38
C GLY A 38 1.70 7.17 4.45
N LYS A 39 2.88 6.51 4.45
CA LYS A 39 4.17 7.19 4.24
C LYS A 39 4.30 7.52 2.75
N LYS A 40 4.77 8.73 2.43
CA LYS A 40 4.79 9.29 1.06
C LYS A 40 5.40 8.38 -0.01
N SER A 41 6.35 7.53 0.34
CA SER A 41 7.06 6.65 -0.60
C SER A 41 6.29 5.40 -1.02
N TYR A 42 5.21 5.03 -0.33
CA TYR A 42 4.46 3.77 -0.58
C TYR A 42 3.21 3.98 -1.42
N VAL A 43 2.80 5.23 -1.59
CA VAL A 43 1.52 5.60 -2.18
C VAL A 43 1.66 5.69 -3.69
N ALA A 44 0.68 5.17 -4.44
CA ALA A 44 0.64 5.30 -5.90
C ALA A 44 0.55 6.78 -6.34
N PRO A 45 1.09 7.15 -7.52
CA PRO A 45 1.15 8.54 -7.96
C PRO A 45 -0.23 9.20 -8.07
N GLU A 46 -1.25 8.47 -8.54
CA GLU A 46 -2.63 8.93 -8.61
C GLU A 46 -3.23 9.24 -7.23
N VAL A 47 -2.94 8.39 -6.23
CA VAL A 47 -3.34 8.62 -4.83
C VAL A 47 -2.55 9.78 -4.23
N TYR A 48 -1.26 9.91 -4.56
CA TYR A 48 -0.42 11.02 -4.12
C TYR A 48 -0.93 12.37 -4.63
N ASN A 49 -1.45 12.40 -5.85
CA ASN A 49 -2.00 13.57 -6.54
C ASN A 49 -3.48 13.80 -6.24
N TYR A 50 -4.09 13.04 -5.33
CA TYR A 50 -5.52 13.13 -5.00
C TYR A 50 -6.43 13.01 -6.23
N SER A 51 -6.03 12.19 -7.20
CA SER A 51 -6.88 11.85 -8.34
C SER A 51 -7.82 10.69 -7.96
N PRO A 52 -8.99 10.55 -8.63
CA PRO A 52 -9.75 9.32 -8.57
C PRO A 52 -8.88 8.13 -9.01
N PHE A 53 -9.01 6.99 -8.35
CA PHE A 53 -8.11 5.85 -8.55
C PHE A 53 -8.82 4.51 -8.34
N ASN A 54 -8.32 3.47 -8.99
CA ASN A 54 -8.65 2.07 -8.78
C ASN A 54 -7.81 1.54 -7.60
N GLY A 55 -8.48 1.02 -6.56
CA GLY A 55 -7.82 0.51 -5.36
C GLY A 55 -6.90 -0.68 -5.63
N ASP A 56 -7.31 -1.61 -6.49
CA ASP A 56 -6.52 -2.81 -6.81
C ASP A 56 -5.21 -2.41 -7.48
N LYS A 57 -5.27 -1.44 -8.41
CA LYS A 57 -4.08 -0.91 -9.06
C LYS A 57 -3.19 -0.18 -8.06
N ALA A 58 -3.75 0.63 -7.15
CA ALA A 58 -2.97 1.34 -6.13
C ALA A 58 -2.30 0.38 -5.14
N ASP A 59 -2.94 -0.73 -4.80
CA ASP A 59 -2.39 -1.79 -3.95
C ASP A 59 -1.24 -2.52 -4.66
N ILE A 60 -1.37 -2.83 -5.95
CA ILE A 60 -0.29 -3.41 -6.76
C ILE A 60 0.95 -2.50 -6.79
N PHE A 61 0.76 -1.18 -6.92
CA PHE A 61 1.87 -0.23 -6.85
C PHE A 61 2.56 -0.26 -5.48
N SER A 62 1.76 -0.26 -4.41
CA SER A 62 2.26 -0.32 -3.03
C SER A 62 3.03 -1.61 -2.76
N LEU A 63 2.54 -2.74 -3.30
CA LEU A 63 3.21 -4.04 -3.28
C LEU A 63 4.57 -3.96 -3.98
N GLY A 64 4.66 -3.34 -5.16
CA GLY A 64 5.94 -3.11 -5.84
C GLY A 64 6.95 -2.36 -4.99
N VAL A 65 6.52 -1.30 -4.28
CA VAL A 65 7.40 -0.55 -3.37
C VAL A 65 7.90 -1.44 -2.22
N VAL A 66 7.01 -2.21 -1.59
CA VAL A 66 7.38 -3.13 -0.51
C VAL A 66 8.36 -4.18 -1.02
N TYR A 67 8.07 -4.78 -2.17
CA TYR A 67 8.91 -5.80 -2.78
C TYR A 67 10.31 -5.26 -3.10
N PHE A 68 10.39 -4.06 -3.67
CA PHE A 68 11.66 -3.37 -3.90
C PHE A 68 12.46 -3.18 -2.60
N ILE A 69 11.80 -2.75 -1.52
CA ILE A 69 12.44 -2.57 -0.21
C ILE A 69 12.97 -3.90 0.34
N LEU A 70 12.28 -5.01 0.11
CA LEU A 70 12.76 -6.33 0.53
C LEU A 70 14.03 -6.74 -0.21
N LEU A 71 14.17 -6.38 -1.48
CA LEU A 71 15.36 -6.66 -2.29
C LEU A 71 16.54 -5.76 -1.91
N CYS A 72 16.32 -4.45 -1.85
CA CYS A 72 17.40 -3.47 -1.76
C CYS A 72 17.62 -2.92 -0.34
N GLY A 73 16.64 -3.08 0.56
CA GLY A 73 16.65 -2.55 1.93
C GLY A 73 16.17 -1.10 2.06
N PHE A 74 15.82 -0.44 0.95
CA PHE A 74 15.40 0.97 0.92
C PHE A 74 14.43 1.24 -0.25
N PRO A 75 13.61 2.31 -0.18
CA PRO A 75 12.58 2.56 -1.19
C PRO A 75 13.19 2.98 -2.53
N PRO A 76 12.51 2.69 -3.66
CA PRO A 76 12.99 3.03 -5.00
C PRO A 76 13.02 4.55 -5.25
N PHE A 77 12.20 5.31 -4.54
CA PHE A 77 12.10 6.78 -4.63
C PHE A 77 11.61 7.38 -3.30
N ASN A 78 11.77 8.69 -3.12
CA ASN A 78 11.31 9.41 -1.92
C ASN A 78 9.86 9.88 -2.06
N LYS A 79 9.47 10.29 -3.27
CA LYS A 79 8.13 10.78 -3.58
C LYS A 79 7.68 10.27 -4.96
N PRO A 80 6.42 9.81 -5.10
CA PRO A 80 5.86 9.35 -6.37
C PRO A 80 5.44 10.52 -7.26
N CYS A 81 6.38 11.40 -7.60
CA CYS A 81 6.15 12.55 -8.47
C CYS A 81 7.39 12.88 -9.31
N THR A 82 7.19 13.49 -10.49
CA THR A 82 8.25 13.73 -11.50
C THR A 82 9.39 14.62 -11.01
N SER A 83 9.19 15.40 -9.96
CA SER A 83 10.24 16.18 -9.29
C SER A 83 11.28 15.31 -8.57
N ASP A 84 10.96 14.03 -8.29
CA ASP A 84 11.91 13.05 -7.77
C ASP A 84 12.62 12.35 -8.95
N PRO A 85 13.94 12.52 -9.12
CA PRO A 85 14.68 11.91 -10.21
C PRO A 85 14.58 10.39 -10.24
N CYS A 86 14.58 9.73 -9.08
CA CYS A 86 14.49 8.27 -9.01
C CYS A 86 13.10 7.81 -9.45
N PHE A 87 12.05 8.51 -9.03
CA PHE A 87 10.70 8.19 -9.48
C PHE A 87 10.56 8.32 -10.99
N ARG A 88 11.12 9.37 -11.60
CA ARG A 88 11.07 9.56 -13.05
C ARG A 88 11.67 8.36 -13.81
N HIS A 89 12.87 7.92 -13.45
CA HIS A 89 13.50 6.75 -14.10
C HIS A 89 12.71 5.46 -13.87
N VAL A 90 12.25 5.23 -12.63
CA VAL A 90 11.42 4.07 -12.27
C VAL A 90 10.14 4.04 -13.11
N TYR A 91 9.46 5.18 -13.24
CA TYR A 91 8.19 5.31 -13.94
C TYR A 91 8.34 5.30 -15.47
N GLU A 92 9.52 5.63 -15.98
CA GLU A 92 9.94 5.46 -17.38
C GLU A 92 10.35 4.01 -17.70
N ARG A 93 10.15 3.07 -16.76
CA ARG A 93 10.47 1.64 -16.85
C ARG A 93 11.98 1.36 -16.94
N ASP A 94 12.77 2.24 -16.31
CA ASP A 94 14.22 2.13 -16.25
C ASP A 94 14.69 1.76 -14.85
N ILE A 95 14.22 0.61 -14.35
CA ILE A 95 14.70 0.04 -13.09
C ILE A 95 16.19 -0.35 -13.19
N ASN A 96 16.68 -0.71 -14.38
CA ASN A 96 18.08 -1.04 -14.60
C ASN A 96 18.99 0.14 -14.25
N TRP A 97 18.65 1.36 -14.67
CA TRP A 97 19.39 2.56 -14.28
C TRP A 97 19.52 2.71 -12.76
N LEU A 98 18.46 2.39 -12.02
CA LEU A 98 18.47 2.46 -10.56
C LEU A 98 19.41 1.40 -9.96
N MET A 99 19.36 0.18 -10.49
CA MET A 99 20.23 -0.92 -10.06
C MET A 99 21.70 -0.65 -10.37
N GLU A 100 22.01 -0.09 -11.55
CA GLU A 100 23.36 0.30 -11.94
C GLU A 100 23.88 1.43 -11.04
N LYS A 101 23.08 2.48 -10.85
CA LYS A 101 23.43 3.62 -10.00
C LYS A 101 23.73 3.22 -8.56
N TRP A 102 23.04 2.20 -8.04
CA TRP A 102 23.23 1.69 -6.69
C TRP A 102 24.15 0.48 -6.60
N GLN A 103 24.72 0.03 -7.72
CA GLN A 103 25.62 -1.14 -7.80
C GLN A 103 24.96 -2.44 -7.29
N LEU A 104 23.65 -2.58 -7.53
CA LEU A 104 22.79 -3.69 -7.09
C LEU A 104 22.39 -4.65 -8.23
N THR A 105 23.01 -4.55 -9.41
CA THR A 105 22.70 -5.42 -10.55
C THR A 105 22.90 -6.92 -10.27
N HIS A 106 23.73 -7.27 -9.28
CA HIS A 106 24.04 -8.65 -8.90
C HIS A 106 22.98 -9.32 -8.00
N ILE A 107 22.04 -8.56 -7.43
CA ILE A 107 21.02 -9.09 -6.49
C ILE A 107 19.63 -9.27 -7.11
N ILE A 108 19.48 -8.96 -8.40
CA ILE A 108 18.18 -8.90 -9.06
C ILE A 108 18.18 -9.67 -10.38
N THR A 109 17.14 -10.47 -10.61
CA THR A 109 16.96 -11.24 -11.84
C THR A 109 16.28 -10.41 -12.93
N ARG A 110 16.37 -10.87 -14.18
CA ARG A 110 15.71 -10.21 -15.31
C ARG A 110 14.19 -10.21 -15.14
N GLU A 111 13.64 -11.32 -14.65
CA GLU A 111 12.21 -11.53 -14.43
C GLU A 111 11.69 -10.60 -13.32
N CYS A 112 12.50 -10.36 -12.30
CA CYS A 112 12.20 -9.40 -11.25
C CYS A 112 12.16 -7.97 -11.79
N ILE A 113 13.14 -7.58 -12.61
CA ILE A 113 13.16 -6.26 -13.26
C ILE A 113 11.94 -6.07 -14.16
N ASP A 114 11.60 -7.10 -14.94
CA ASP A 114 10.41 -7.08 -15.80
C ASP A 114 9.11 -6.90 -15.00
N LEU A 115 8.95 -7.63 -13.89
CA LEU A 115 7.80 -7.49 -13.00
C LEU A 115 7.70 -6.06 -12.42
N LEU A 116 8.80 -5.53 -11.88
CA LEU A 116 8.85 -4.16 -11.34
C LEU A 116 8.51 -3.11 -12.40
N ASN A 117 9.00 -3.29 -13.64
CA ASN A 117 8.70 -2.42 -14.77
C ASN A 117 7.25 -2.51 -15.25
N LYS A 118 6.50 -3.57 -14.92
CA LYS A 118 5.04 -3.69 -15.17
C LYS A 118 4.20 -3.14 -14.01
N ILE A 119 4.77 -3.05 -12.81
CA ILE A 119 4.12 -2.45 -11.63
C ILE A 119 4.28 -0.92 -11.64
N PHE A 120 5.49 -0.42 -11.87
CA PHE A 120 5.80 1.00 -11.79
C PHE A 120 5.53 1.75 -13.09
N VAL A 121 4.25 1.77 -13.48
CA VAL A 121 3.74 2.49 -14.64
C VAL A 121 2.45 3.23 -14.30
N SER A 122 1.91 3.95 -15.29
CA SER A 122 0.60 4.58 -15.19
C SER A 122 -0.49 3.58 -14.87
N GLU A 123 -1.47 4.02 -14.09
CA GLU A 123 -2.54 3.19 -13.54
C GLU A 123 -3.26 2.34 -14.60
N ASP A 124 -3.49 2.91 -15.79
CA ASP A 124 -4.12 2.29 -16.95
C ASP A 124 -3.30 1.15 -17.58
N LYS A 125 -1.97 1.22 -17.46
CA LYS A 125 -1.03 0.23 -18.01
C LYS A 125 -0.48 -0.72 -16.97
N ARG A 126 -0.73 -0.44 -15.69
CA ARG A 126 -0.22 -1.21 -14.57
C ARG A 126 -0.79 -2.62 -14.66
N ILE A 127 0.05 -3.62 -14.39
CA ILE A 127 -0.35 -5.03 -14.40
C ILE A 127 -1.59 -5.27 -13.51
N ASP A 128 -2.47 -6.18 -13.92
CA ASP A 128 -3.59 -6.64 -13.10
C ASP A 128 -3.15 -7.72 -12.11
N MET A 129 -3.94 -7.94 -11.06
CA MET A 129 -3.60 -8.91 -10.02
C MET A 129 -3.49 -10.34 -10.58
N SER A 130 -4.37 -10.70 -11.52
CA SER A 130 -4.31 -12.01 -12.21
C SER A 130 -3.00 -12.20 -12.95
N ASP A 131 -2.59 -11.18 -13.72
CA ASP A 131 -1.40 -11.23 -14.55
C ASP A 131 -0.13 -11.13 -13.71
N LEU A 132 -0.19 -10.42 -12.58
CA LEU A 132 0.89 -10.35 -11.59
C LEU A 132 1.16 -11.72 -11.00
N LEU A 133 0.12 -12.47 -10.62
CA LEU A 133 0.25 -13.82 -10.07
C LEU A 133 0.69 -14.84 -11.12
N ALA A 134 0.32 -14.64 -12.40
CA ALA A 134 0.75 -15.46 -13.52
C ALA A 134 2.14 -15.10 -14.07
N HIS A 135 2.83 -14.11 -13.49
CA HIS A 135 4.09 -13.61 -14.00
C HIS A 135 5.20 -14.68 -13.92
N PRO A 136 6.07 -14.83 -14.94
CA PRO A 136 7.19 -15.78 -14.94
C PRO A 136 8.17 -15.65 -13.75
N PHE A 137 8.14 -14.51 -13.06
CA PHE A 137 8.89 -14.30 -11.83
C PHE A 137 8.56 -15.34 -10.75
N TRP A 138 7.33 -15.86 -10.75
CA TRP A 138 6.87 -16.88 -9.80
C TRP A 138 7.08 -18.31 -10.30
N GLU A 139 7.63 -18.52 -11.50
CA GLU A 139 7.88 -19.88 -12.01
C GLU A 139 8.82 -20.64 -11.06
N GLY A 140 8.38 -21.81 -10.61
CA GLY A 140 9.11 -22.63 -9.64
C GLY A 140 8.84 -22.30 -8.17
N VAL A 141 8.03 -21.28 -7.87
CA VAL A 141 7.49 -21.03 -6.52
C VAL A 141 6.12 -21.71 -6.41
N GLN A 142 6.03 -22.79 -5.63
CA GLN A 142 4.73 -23.36 -5.27
C GLN A 142 4.15 -22.54 -4.12
N LEU A 143 2.94 -21.99 -4.30
CA LEU A 143 2.28 -21.19 -3.27
C LEU A 143 1.96 -22.04 -2.03
N GLU A 144 1.85 -23.36 -2.20
CA GLU A 144 1.65 -24.34 -1.13
C GLU A 144 2.87 -24.47 -0.21
N ASP A 145 4.07 -24.15 -0.69
CA ASP A 145 5.31 -24.18 0.09
C ASP A 145 5.49 -22.92 0.95
N ILE A 146 4.72 -21.87 0.65
CA ILE A 146 4.66 -20.67 1.47
C ILE A 146 3.59 -20.90 2.54
N GLU A 147 4.00 -21.31 3.76
CA GLU A 147 3.13 -21.28 4.95
C GLU A 147 2.73 -19.82 5.27
N LEU A 148 1.81 -19.26 4.49
CA LEU A 148 1.14 -18.03 4.86
C LEU A 148 0.05 -18.39 5.88
N PRO A 149 -0.13 -17.59 6.94
CA PRO A 149 -1.25 -17.72 7.87
C PRO A 149 -2.60 -17.32 7.22
N LEU A 150 -2.77 -17.52 5.91
CA LEU A 150 -4.00 -17.22 5.19
C LEU A 150 -5.18 -18.05 5.70
N VAL A 151 -4.92 -19.27 6.20
CA VAL A 151 -5.93 -20.13 6.84
C VAL A 151 -6.47 -19.51 8.13
N ALA A 152 -5.63 -18.82 8.91
CA ALA A 152 -6.05 -18.15 10.14
C ALA A 152 -6.95 -16.93 9.86
N ILE A 153 -6.71 -16.21 8.75
CA ILE A 153 -7.48 -15.01 8.39
C ILE A 153 -8.91 -15.40 7.95
N LYS A 154 -9.08 -16.50 7.21
CA LYS A 154 -10.42 -16.98 6.80
C LYS A 154 -11.28 -17.41 8.00
N SER A 155 -10.69 -18.04 9.01
CA SER A 155 -11.41 -18.42 10.24
C SER A 155 -11.86 -17.20 11.06
N GLU A 156 -11.06 -16.13 11.10
CA GLU A 156 -11.41 -14.90 11.82
C GLU A 156 -12.46 -14.05 11.09
N LEU A 157 -12.48 -14.07 9.76
CA LEU A 157 -13.52 -13.40 8.96
C LEU A 157 -14.88 -14.07 9.15
N ASN A 158 -14.94 -15.40 9.04
CA ASN A 158 -16.19 -16.16 9.24
C ASN A 158 -16.69 -16.12 10.70
N ALA A 159 -15.80 -15.97 11.69
CA ALA A 159 -16.18 -15.81 13.09
C ALA A 159 -16.81 -14.44 13.38
N ASN A 160 -16.48 -13.41 12.59
CA ASN A 160 -16.98 -12.05 12.78
C ASN A 160 -18.26 -11.74 11.99
N ASP A 161 -18.61 -12.53 10.97
CA ASP A 161 -19.88 -12.38 10.25
C ASP A 161 -21.11 -12.79 11.09
N HIS A 162 -20.93 -13.65 12.09
CA HIS A 162 -22.01 -14.04 13.02
C HIS A 162 -22.32 -13.02 14.12
N ASN A 163 -21.59 -11.89 14.19
CA ASN A 163 -21.87 -10.81 15.14
C ASN A 163 -22.38 -9.51 14.47
N LEU A 164 -22.71 -9.55 13.18
CA LEU A 164 -23.28 -8.40 12.46
C LEU A 164 -24.80 -8.46 12.27
N THR A 165 -25.50 -9.23 13.10
CA THR A 165 -26.96 -9.17 13.23
C THR A 165 -27.34 -8.89 14.68
N THR A 166 -27.25 -7.61 15.09
CA THR A 166 -28.21 -6.89 15.94
C THR A 166 -27.61 -5.56 16.38
N ASN A 167 -28.43 -4.51 16.33
CA ASN A 167 -28.22 -3.16 16.85
C ASN A 167 -27.46 -2.19 15.92
N VAL A 168 -28.14 -1.82 14.84
CA VAL A 168 -28.08 -0.42 14.39
C VAL A 168 -28.97 0.36 15.38
N ASP A 169 -28.39 0.83 16.47
CA ASP A 169 -29.06 1.81 17.34
C ASP A 169 -28.98 3.18 16.65
N GLU A 170 -30.16 3.70 16.34
CA GLU A 170 -30.45 4.88 15.53
C GLU A 170 -30.20 6.21 16.28
N HIS A 171 -29.13 6.33 17.08
CA HIS A 171 -28.96 7.47 18.00
C HIS A 171 -27.51 7.95 18.24
N THR A 172 -26.77 8.32 17.20
CA THR A 172 -25.68 9.31 17.35
C THR A 172 -25.47 10.10 16.06
N ILE A 173 -26.45 10.96 15.75
CA ILE A 173 -26.25 12.18 14.95
C ILE A 173 -26.50 13.33 15.92
N ASN A 174 -25.65 14.38 15.86
CA ASN A 174 -25.50 15.55 16.76
C ASN A 174 -24.23 15.40 17.62
N GLU A 175 -23.22 16.26 17.62
CA GLU A 175 -23.01 17.66 17.19
C GLU A 175 -21.52 17.81 16.83
N ALA A 176 -21.20 18.56 15.78
CA ALA A 176 -19.88 19.16 15.60
C ALA A 176 -20.09 20.64 15.28
N GLU A 177 -20.11 21.43 16.34
CA GLU A 177 -20.19 22.88 16.32
C GLU A 177 -19.00 23.46 15.54
N VAL A 178 -19.31 24.37 14.62
CA VAL A 178 -18.36 25.18 13.87
C VAL A 178 -17.86 26.28 14.80
N GLU A 179 -16.61 26.20 15.26
CA GLU A 179 -15.96 27.30 15.95
C GLU A 179 -15.16 28.15 14.95
N LEU A 180 -15.73 29.30 14.60
CA LEU A 180 -15.06 30.41 13.91
C LEU A 180 -14.13 31.10 14.91
N ALA A 181 -12.86 31.29 14.53
CA ALA A 181 -11.92 32.11 15.29
C ALA A 181 -12.36 33.60 15.24
N PRO A 182 -12.28 34.35 16.36
CA PRO A 182 -12.56 35.78 16.35
C PRO A 182 -11.36 36.60 15.83
N ASP A 183 -11.69 37.82 15.37
CA ASP A 183 -10.90 38.79 14.59
C ASP A 183 -9.45 39.06 15.03
#